data_AF-A0A8T4TA80-F1
#
_entry.id   AF-A0A8T4TA80-F1
#
_cell.length_a   1.000
_cell.length_b   1.000
_cell.length_c   1.000
_cell.angle_alpha   90.00
_cell.angle_beta   90.00
_cell.angle_gamma   90.00
#
_symmetry.space_group_name_H-M   'P 1'
#
loop_
_entity.id
_entity.type
_entity.pdbx_description
1 polymer ?
#
loop_
_entity_poly.entity_id
_entity_poly.type
_entity_poly.pdbx_seq_one_letter_code
_entity_poly.pdbx_strand_id
1 'polypeptide(L)' 'MDEKEMVIKFRVINGSIQTQIHTKNINSQEAIGLLETAKDQMMEGVRKNRKEVFKSSKKNE' A
#
# COMPACT_ATOMS: atom_id res chain seq x y z
N MET A 1 4.86 -21.33 -7.76
CA MET A 1 4.20 -20.49 -6.75
C MET A 1 3.52 -19.36 -7.49
N ASP A 2 2.20 -19.25 -7.37
CA ASP A 2 1.48 -18.16 -8.02
C ASP A 2 1.82 -16.83 -7.34
N GLU A 3 2.21 -15.85 -8.15
CA GLU A 3 2.46 -14.50 -7.71
C GLU A 3 1.15 -13.87 -7.19
N LYS A 4 1.20 -13.30 -5.98
CA LYS A 4 0.13 -12.53 -5.36
C LYS A 4 0.48 -11.05 -5.41
N GLU A 5 -0.44 -10.24 -5.91
CA GLU A 5 -0.20 -8.81 -6.06
C GLU A 5 -1.44 -8.01 -5.66
N MET A 6 -1.21 -6.92 -4.92
CA MET A 6 -2.22 -5.91 -4.60
C MET A 6 -1.65 -4.54 -4.91
N VAL A 7 -2.34 -3.78 -5.77
CA VAL A 7 -1.99 -2.39 -6.11
C VAL A 7 -3.10 -1.47 -5.65
N ILE A 8 -2.73 -0.46 -4.88
CA ILE A 8 -3.66 0.55 -4.36
C ILE A 8 -3.24 1.91 -4.90
N LYS A 9 -4.17 2.55 -5.61
CA LYS A 9 -3.98 3.88 -6.17
C LYS A 9 -4.95 4.84 -5.53
N PHE A 10 -4.41 5.85 -4.87
CA PHE A 10 -5.16 7.01 -4.39
C PHE A 10 -5.03 8.15 -5.40
N ARG A 11 -6.14 8.80 -5.73
CA ARG A 11 -6.17 10.05 -6.49
C ARG A 11 -6.91 11.08 -5.65
N VAL A 12 -6.32 12.25 -5.46
CA VAL A 12 -6.97 13.38 -4.80
C VAL A 12 -7.36 14.38 -5.87
N ILE A 13 -8.65 14.53 -6.13
CA ILE A 13 -9.19 15.43 -7.16
C ILE A 13 -10.20 16.34 -6.48
N ASN A 14 -9.97 17.66 -6.53
CA ASN A 14 -10.84 18.66 -5.91
C ASN A 14 -11.15 18.37 -4.42
N GLY A 15 -10.15 17.91 -3.67
CA GLY A 15 -10.30 17.55 -2.24
C GLY A 15 -11.05 16.23 -1.98
N SER A 16 -11.59 15.58 -3.01
CA SER A 16 -12.18 14.24 -2.90
C SER A 16 -11.12 13.16 -3.13
N ILE A 17 -11.11 12.16 -2.26
CA ILE A 17 -10.22 11.00 -2.38
C ILE A 17 -10.95 9.92 -3.18
N GLN A 18 -10.35 9.52 -4.30
CA GLN A 18 -10.76 8.36 -5.07
C GLN A 18 -9.74 7.24 -4.87
N THR A 19 -10.22 6.05 -4.49
CA THR A 19 -9.39 4.87 -4.28
C THR A 19 -9.69 3.83 -5.34
N GLN A 20 -8.64 3.28 -5.97
CA GLN A 20 -8.72 2.15 -6.88
C GLN A 20 -7.86 1.02 -6.33
N ILE A 21 -8.43 -0.18 -6.20
CA ILE A 21 -7.75 -1.38 -5.71
C ILE A 21 -7.78 -2.41 -6.83
N HIS A 22 -6.62 -2.93 -7.20
CA HIS A 22 -6.46 -4.06 -8.11
C HIS A 22 -5.78 -5.20 -7.38
N THR A 23 -6.31 -6.41 -7.51
CA THR A 23 -5.74 -7.62 -6.90
C THR A 23 -5.57 -8.72 -7.94
N LYS A 24 -4.49 -9.50 -7.80
CA LYS A 24 -4.20 -10.71 -8.58
C LYS A 24 -3.98 -11.86 -7.59
N ASN A 25 -4.79 -12.91 -7.70
CA ASN A 25 -4.72 -14.11 -6.84
C ASN A 25 -4.84 -13.84 -5.32
N ILE A 26 -5.54 -12.76 -4.95
CA ILE A 26 -5.81 -12.36 -3.56
C ILE A 26 -7.32 -12.21 -3.38
N ASN A 27 -7.86 -12.88 -2.37
CA ASN A 27 -9.27 -12.72 -2.00
C ASN A 27 -9.48 -11.48 -1.11
N SER A 28 -10.73 -11.05 -0.96
CA SER A 28 -11.05 -9.81 -0.24
C SER A 28 -10.60 -9.82 1.23
N GLN A 29 -10.65 -10.94 1.94
CA GLN A 29 -10.22 -11.03 3.34
C GLN A 29 -8.70 -10.88 3.46
N GLU A 30 -7.96 -11.56 2.58
CA GLU A 30 -6.51 -11.44 2.49
C GLU A 30 -6.08 -10.02 2.11
N ALA A 31 -6.78 -9.37 1.18
CA ALA A 31 -6.55 -7.98 0.81
C ALA A 31 -6.72 -7.01 1.98
N ILE A 32 -7.73 -7.22 2.84
CA ILE A 32 -7.94 -6.41 4.05
C ILE A 32 -6.79 -6.62 5.04
N GLY A 33 -6.37 -7.86 5.27
CA GLY A 33 -5.24 -8.15 6.16
C GLY A 33 -3.92 -7.52 5.69
N LEU A 34 -3.68 -7.51 4.37
CA LEU A 34 -2.52 -6.82 3.79
C LEU A 34 -2.59 -5.30 4.01
N LEU A 35 -3.76 -4.70 3.85
CA LEU A 35 -4.00 -3.29 4.11
C LEU A 35 -3.75 -2.90 5.57
N GLU A 36 -4.24 -3.70 6.51
CA GLU A 36 -4.03 -3.49 7.95
C GLU A 36 -2.54 -3.59 8.30
N THR A 37 -1.86 -4.61 7.78
CA THR A 37 -0.43 -4.82 7.98
C THR A 37 0.38 -3.64 7.42
N ALA A 38 0.07 -3.19 6.21
CA ALA A 38 0.73 -2.04 5.59
C ALA A 38 0.53 -0.75 6.41
N LYS A 39 -0.69 -0.51 6.90
CA LYS A 39 -1.00 0.62 7.80
C LYS A 39 -0.14 0.57 9.07
N ASP A 40 -0.07 -0.59 9.72
CA ASP A 40 0.66 -0.73 10.99
C ASP A 40 2.17 -0.51 10.79
N GLN A 41 2.75 -1.04 9.71
CA GLN A 41 4.16 -0.80 9.34
C GLN A 41 4.45 0.68 9.06
N MET A 42 3.56 1.38 8.34
CA MET A 42 3.66 2.83 8.12
C MET A 42 3.64 3.60 9.44
N MET A 43 2.68 3.30 10.31
CA MET A 43 2.54 3.96 11.60
C MET A 43 3.72 3.69 12.53
N GLU A 44 4.24 2.46 12.55
CA GLU A 44 5.45 2.11 13.30
C GLU A 44 6.68 2.86 12.78
N GLY A 45 6.83 2.95 11.46
CA GLY A 45 7.87 3.73 10.81
C GLY A 45 7.87 5.19 11.22
N VAL A 46 6.69 5.82 11.19
CA VAL A 46 6.49 7.21 11.62
C VAL A 46 6.85 7.37 13.11
N ARG A 47 6.36 6.49 13.99
CA ARG A 47 6.68 6.51 15.43
C ARG A 47 8.17 6.39 15.70
N LYS A 48 8.89 5.58 14.92
CA LYS A 48 10.33 5.39 15.01
C LYS A 48 11.15 6.45 14.24
N ASN A 49 10.51 7.50 13.73
CA ASN A 49 11.09 8.57 12.92
C ASN A 49 11.88 8.07 11.68
N ARG A 50 11.49 6.89 11.15
CA ARG A 50 12.10 6.29 9.96
C ARG A 50 11.43 6.88 8.72
N LYS A 51 12.07 7.87 8.09
CA LYS A 51 11.65 8.46 6.81
C LYS A 51 11.65 7.47 5.63
N GLU A 52 12.14 6.25 5.82
CA GLU A 52 12.31 5.26 4.75
C GLU A 52 11.02 4.54 4.36
N VAL A 53 9.95 4.63 5.16
CA VAL A 53 8.71 3.88 4.88
C VAL A 53 7.93 4.42 3.67
N PHE A 54 8.25 5.63 3.22
CA PHE A 54 7.69 6.23 1.99
C PHE A 54 8.68 6.28 0.82
N LYS A 55 9.92 5.80 1.00
CA LYS A 55 10.86 5.73 -0.11
C LYS A 55 10.52 4.50 -0.94
N SER A 56 9.72 4.69 -1.99
CA SER A 56 9.83 3.81 -3.16
C SER A 56 11.29 3.83 -3.58
N SER A 57 11.94 2.66 -3.59
CA SER A 57 13.18 2.47 -4.32
C SER A 57 12.91 3.00 -5.72
N LYS A 58 13.40 4.21 -6.04
CA LYS A 58 13.51 4.65 -7.43
C LYS A 58 14.39 3.60 -8.08
N LYS A 59 13.78 2.66 -8.78
CA LYS A 59 14.49 1.78 -9.69
C LYS A 59 15.02 2.72 -10.77
N ASN A 60 16.33 2.96 -10.74
CA ASN A 60 17.02 3.49 -11.90
C ASN A 60 16.80 2.48 -13.01
N GLU A 61 16.05 2.88 -14.04
CA GLU A 61 16.12 2.44 -15.43
C GLU A 61 15.33 3.43 -16.29
#